data_AF-A0A9Q4KT13-F1
#
_entry.id   AF-A0A9Q4KT13-F1
#
_cell.length_a   1.000
_cell.length_b   1.000
_cell.length_c   1.000
_cell.angle_alpha   90.00
_cell.angle_beta   90.00
_cell.angle_gamma   90.00
#
_symmetry.space_group_name_H-M   'P 1'
#
loop_
_entity.id
_entity.type
_entity.pdbx_description
1 polymer ?
#
loop_
_entity_poly.entity_id
_entity_poly.type
_entity_poly.pdbx_seq_one_letter_code
_entity_poly.pdbx_strand_id
1 'polypeptide(L)'
;MSNVEGFLFMVILFEIVAGIMGVVLLSIVYAVLSRTENRIIRLGLPALVMAAGFVLFMPIDVPMLLVGALIFVVPMAVLIFPFVFSHWFGEDVRFTRILICDILVSVVGVFLPHLLVWSGLSMVPAIYWHTPLSNGIVYACVIALDIGLAAIIYRGLGWGGKIPRPDI
;
A
#
# COMPACT_ATOMS: atom_id res chain seq x y z
N MET A 1 -13.90 30.15 -7.66
CA MET A 1 -13.12 28.90 -7.62
C MET A 1 -12.38 28.83 -8.93
N SER A 2 -11.05 28.98 -8.90
CA SER A 2 -10.26 28.78 -10.12
C SER A 2 -10.34 27.29 -10.50
N ASN A 3 -10.31 26.94 -11.79
CA ASN A 3 -10.46 25.54 -12.25
C ASN A 3 -9.48 24.56 -11.56
N VAL A 4 -8.34 25.07 -11.06
CA VAL A 4 -7.30 24.33 -10.35
C VAL A 4 -7.75 23.92 -8.94
N GLU A 5 -8.45 24.79 -8.21
CA GLU A 5 -8.96 24.51 -6.86
C GLU A 5 -10.02 23.41 -6.85
N GLY A 6 -10.93 23.44 -7.85
CA GLY A 6 -11.96 22.41 -8.00
C GLY A 6 -11.39 21.03 -8.36
N PHE A 7 -10.33 20.99 -9.18
CA PHE A 7 -9.64 19.76 -9.55
C PHE A 7 -8.92 19.14 -8.34
N LEU A 8 -8.17 19.95 -7.58
CA LEU A 8 -7.49 19.52 -6.36
C LEU A 8 -8.48 18.94 -5.33
N PHE A 9 -9.61 19.60 -5.13
CA PHE A 9 -10.64 19.12 -4.20
C PHE A 9 -11.18 17.74 -4.59
N MET A 10 -11.43 17.51 -5.88
CA MET A 10 -11.93 16.21 -6.36
C MET A 10 -10.89 15.09 -6.19
N VAL A 11 -9.61 15.36 -6.49
CA VAL A 11 -8.54 14.36 -6.33
C VAL A 11 -8.41 13.96 -4.85
N ILE A 12 -8.37 14.95 -3.95
CA ILE A 12 -8.29 14.70 -2.50
C ILE A 12 -9.50 13.89 -2.02
N LEU A 13 -10.71 14.22 -2.49
CA LEU A 13 -11.91 13.47 -2.14
C LEU A 13 -11.83 12.01 -2.58
N PHE A 14 -11.38 11.75 -3.81
CA PHE A 14 -11.18 10.39 -4.32
C PHE A 14 -10.15 9.61 -3.51
N GLU A 15 -9.03 10.24 -3.15
CA GLU A 15 -7.98 9.64 -2.33
C GLU A 15 -8.45 9.30 -0.92
N ILE A 16 -9.24 10.18 -0.28
CA ILE A 16 -9.83 9.93 1.03
C ILE A 16 -10.80 8.74 0.96
N VAL A 17 -11.68 8.71 -0.05
CA VAL A 17 -12.62 7.60 -0.24
C VAL A 17 -11.87 6.29 -0.49
N ALA A 18 -10.83 6.32 -1.32
CA ALA A 18 -9.96 5.18 -1.58
C ALA A 18 -9.27 4.68 -0.30
N GLY A 19 -8.74 5.59 0.52
CA GLY A 19 -8.15 5.25 1.82
C GLY A 19 -9.16 4.58 2.77
N ILE A 20 -10.39 5.11 2.86
CA ILE A 20 -11.45 4.50 3.66
C ILE A 20 -11.78 3.08 3.16
N MET A 21 -11.91 2.90 1.85
CA MET A 21 -12.13 1.57 1.26
C MET A 21 -10.95 0.62 1.53
N GLY A 22 -9.71 1.13 1.48
CA GLY A 22 -8.51 0.39 1.84
C GLY A 22 -8.53 -0.10 3.29
N VAL A 23 -8.92 0.74 4.25
CA VAL A 23 -9.04 0.36 5.68
C VAL A 23 -10.14 -0.69 5.89
N VAL A 24 -11.26 -0.59 5.16
CA VAL A 24 -12.31 -1.62 5.20
C VAL A 24 -11.77 -2.95 4.67
N LEU A 25 -11.06 -2.93 3.54
CA LEU A 25 -10.44 -4.12 2.95
C LEU A 25 -9.39 -4.73 3.88
N LEU A 26 -8.53 -3.89 4.48
CA LEU A 26 -7.55 -4.27 5.51
C LEU A 26 -8.23 -5.04 6.64
N SER A 27 -9.33 -4.50 7.16
CA SER A 27 -10.07 -5.09 8.29
C SER A 27 -10.63 -6.46 7.95
N ILE A 28 -11.21 -6.61 6.76
CA ILE A 28 -11.77 -7.88 6.27
C ILE A 28 -10.66 -8.92 6.11
N VAL A 29 -9.58 -8.56 5.40
CA VAL A 29 -8.47 -9.48 5.14
C VAL A 29 -7.75 -9.84 6.44
N TYR A 30 -7.53 -8.89 7.34
CA TYR A 30 -6.99 -9.14 8.67
C TYR A 30 -7.86 -10.14 9.45
N ALA A 31 -9.18 -9.99 9.45
CA ALA A 31 -10.09 -10.90 10.14
C ALA A 31 -9.98 -12.34 9.59
N VAL A 32 -9.86 -12.50 8.27
CA VAL A 32 -9.66 -13.81 7.64
C VAL A 32 -8.28 -14.39 7.99
N LEU A 33 -7.23 -13.58 7.91
CA LEU A 33 -5.85 -14.00 8.21
C LEU A 33 -5.64 -14.36 9.68
N SER A 34 -6.26 -13.62 10.60
CA SER A 34 -6.21 -13.89 12.05
C SER A 34 -6.84 -15.23 12.42
N ARG A 35 -7.78 -15.73 11.61
CA ARG A 35 -8.46 -17.02 11.81
C ARG A 35 -7.77 -18.17 11.08
N THR A 36 -6.75 -17.87 10.28
CA THR A 36 -6.09 -18.86 9.41
C THR A 36 -4.64 -19.05 9.84
N GLU A 37 -4.27 -20.27 10.24
CA GLU A 37 -2.89 -20.62 10.59
C GLU A 37 -2.05 -21.06 9.39
N ASN A 38 -2.68 -21.36 8.26
CA ASN A 38 -1.98 -21.85 7.09
C ASN A 38 -1.12 -20.74 6.43
N ARG A 39 0.19 -20.94 6.44
CA ARG A 39 1.19 -20.01 5.89
C ARG A 39 0.98 -19.72 4.40
N ILE A 40 0.50 -20.70 3.63
CA ILE A 40 0.23 -20.53 2.20
C ILE A 40 -0.91 -19.51 1.99
N ILE A 41 -1.97 -19.60 2.79
CA ILE A 41 -3.09 -18.66 2.71
C ILE A 41 -2.67 -17.27 3.19
N ARG A 42 -1.79 -17.19 4.20
CA ARG A 42 -1.27 -15.91 4.71
C ARG A 42 -0.46 -15.11 3.68
N LEU A 43 0.21 -15.78 2.76
CA LEU A 43 0.92 -15.16 1.64
C LEU A 43 0.02 -15.01 0.40
N GLY A 44 -0.75 -16.05 0.11
CA GLY A 44 -1.58 -16.13 -1.09
C GLY A 44 -2.72 -15.12 -1.08
N LEU A 45 -3.35 -14.87 0.06
CA LEU A 45 -4.47 -13.95 0.14
C LEU A 45 -4.06 -12.48 -0.14
N PRO A 46 -3.03 -11.91 0.52
CA PRO A 46 -2.54 -10.57 0.16
C PRO A 46 -2.07 -10.47 -1.29
N ALA A 47 -1.35 -11.49 -1.79
CA ALA A 47 -0.90 -11.52 -3.18
C ALA A 47 -2.06 -11.53 -4.17
N LEU A 48 -3.10 -12.32 -3.89
CA LEU A 48 -4.30 -12.42 -4.72
C LEU A 48 -5.08 -11.10 -4.73
N VAL A 49 -5.20 -10.43 -3.57
CA VAL A 49 -5.86 -9.12 -3.48
C VAL A 49 -5.09 -8.05 -4.26
N MET A 50 -3.75 -8.01 -4.15
CA MET A 50 -2.92 -7.08 -4.93
C MET A 50 -3.01 -7.35 -6.44
N ALA A 51 -3.02 -8.61 -6.84
CA ALA A 51 -3.18 -9.01 -8.24
C ALA A 51 -4.57 -8.67 -8.80
N ALA A 52 -5.62 -8.85 -8.00
CA ALA A 52 -6.97 -8.44 -8.36
C ALA A 52 -7.04 -6.92 -8.58
N GLY A 53 -6.42 -6.13 -7.70
CA GLY A 53 -6.27 -4.68 -7.87
C GLY A 53 -5.55 -4.33 -9.18
N PHE A 54 -4.45 -5.02 -9.49
CA PHE A 54 -3.74 -4.82 -10.76
C PHE A 54 -4.64 -5.07 -11.96
N VAL A 55 -5.32 -6.22 -12.04
CA VAL A 55 -6.18 -6.57 -13.17
C VAL A 55 -7.32 -5.56 -13.34
N LEU A 56 -7.86 -5.03 -12.25
CA LEU A 56 -8.97 -4.09 -12.26
C LEU A 56 -8.57 -2.68 -12.73
N PHE A 57 -7.34 -2.23 -12.40
CA PHE A 57 -6.86 -0.88 -12.70
C PHE A 57 -5.83 -0.79 -13.84
N MET A 58 -5.25 -1.90 -14.28
CA MET A 58 -4.34 -1.99 -15.44
C MET A 58 -4.89 -1.34 -16.72
N PRO A 59 -6.18 -1.44 -17.08
CA PRO A 59 -6.70 -0.80 -18.29
C PRO A 59 -6.96 0.70 -18.13
N ILE A 60 -6.78 1.26 -16.94
CA ILE A 60 -7.09 2.66 -16.61
C ILE A 60 -5.78 3.49 -16.58
N ASP A 61 -5.92 4.81 -16.56
CA ASP A 61 -4.81 5.76 -16.46
C ASP A 61 -4.01 5.62 -15.15
N VAL A 62 -2.72 5.96 -15.22
CA VAL A 62 -1.76 5.87 -14.11
C VAL A 62 -2.24 6.53 -12.81
N PRO A 63 -2.86 7.73 -12.80
CA PRO A 63 -3.38 8.32 -11.57
C PRO A 63 -4.46 7.48 -10.91
N MET A 64 -5.34 6.87 -11.71
CA MET A 64 -6.41 6.03 -11.19
C MET A 64 -5.87 4.68 -10.69
N LEU A 65 -4.79 4.19 -11.31
CA LEU A 65 -4.03 3.03 -10.84
C LEU A 65 -3.33 3.30 -9.49
N LEU A 66 -2.82 4.52 -9.26
CA LEU A 66 -2.30 4.95 -7.96
C LEU A 66 -3.41 5.04 -6.90
N VAL A 67 -4.58 5.58 -7.26
CA VAL A 67 -5.76 5.57 -6.37
C VAL A 67 -6.18 4.13 -6.05
N GLY A 68 -6.15 3.23 -7.03
CA GLY A 68 -6.37 1.80 -6.83
C GLY A 68 -5.34 1.17 -5.90
N ALA A 69 -4.08 1.59 -5.97
CA ALA A 69 -3.03 1.11 -5.07
C ALA A 69 -3.29 1.48 -3.59
N LEU A 70 -3.89 2.65 -3.31
CA LEU A 70 -4.32 3.00 -1.96
C LEU A 70 -5.37 2.00 -1.40
N ILE A 71 -6.22 1.44 -2.27
CA ILE A 71 -7.27 0.50 -1.87
C ILE A 71 -6.71 -0.92 -1.71
N PHE A 72 -5.86 -1.37 -2.63
CA PHE A 72 -5.46 -2.78 -2.74
C PHE A 72 -4.01 -3.06 -2.33
N VAL A 73 -3.08 -2.14 -2.58
CA VAL A 73 -1.65 -2.37 -2.34
C VAL A 73 -1.26 -1.97 -0.93
N VAL A 74 -1.57 -0.74 -0.51
CA VAL A 74 -1.23 -0.23 0.82
C VAL A 74 -1.67 -1.17 1.96
N PRO A 75 -2.95 -1.58 2.05
CA PRO A 75 -3.37 -2.44 3.15
C PRO A 75 -2.73 -3.83 3.08
N MET A 76 -2.49 -4.36 1.88
CA MET A 76 -1.84 -5.67 1.73
C MET A 76 -0.34 -5.61 2.07
N ALA A 77 0.36 -4.55 1.66
CA ALA A 77 1.77 -4.32 1.96
C ALA A 77 2.01 -4.27 3.47
N VAL A 78 1.11 -3.60 4.20
CA VAL A 78 1.17 -3.47 5.65
C VAL A 78 0.84 -4.79 6.36
N LEU A 79 0.02 -5.67 5.77
CA LEU A 79 -0.30 -7.01 6.29
C LEU A 79 0.78 -8.06 6.02
N ILE A 80 1.60 -7.90 4.97
CA ILE A 80 2.67 -8.85 4.67
C ILE A 80 3.64 -8.98 5.85
N PHE A 81 4.05 -7.88 6.48
CA PHE A 81 4.98 -7.94 7.61
C PHE A 81 4.49 -8.74 8.82
N PRO A 82 3.33 -8.43 9.41
CA PRO A 82 2.86 -9.14 10.61
C PRO A 82 2.51 -10.61 10.36
N PHE A 83 2.05 -10.98 9.15
CA PHE A 83 1.61 -12.36 8.87
C PHE A 83 2.68 -13.24 8.21
N VAL A 84 3.60 -12.68 7.43
CA VAL A 84 4.68 -13.43 6.74
C VAL A 84 5.95 -13.45 7.57
N PHE A 85 6.26 -12.34 8.24
CA PHE A 85 7.47 -12.16 9.05
C PHE A 85 7.15 -12.15 10.55
N SER A 86 6.06 -12.79 10.99
CA SER A 86 5.65 -12.83 12.40
C SER A 86 6.74 -13.39 13.33
N HIS A 87 7.70 -14.17 12.83
CA HIS A 87 8.82 -14.66 13.62
C HIS A 87 9.85 -13.57 13.99
N TRP A 88 9.94 -12.49 13.20
CA TRP A 88 10.83 -11.34 13.48
C TRP A 88 10.18 -10.30 14.42
N PHE A 89 8.85 -10.34 14.50
CA PHE A 89 8.01 -9.35 15.16
C PHE A 89 7.14 -10.09 16.17
N GLY A 90 7.64 -10.23 17.41
CA GLY A 90 7.06 -11.07 18.47
C GLY A 90 5.54 -10.92 18.69
N GLU A 91 4.97 -11.92 19.38
CA GLU A 91 3.57 -12.38 19.38
C GLU A 91 2.40 -11.37 19.43
N ASP A 92 2.62 -10.08 19.71
CA ASP A 92 1.54 -9.09 19.87
C ASP A 92 1.58 -7.96 18.83
N VAL A 93 1.38 -8.30 17.54
CA VAL A 93 1.02 -7.28 16.54
C VAL A 93 -0.48 -6.97 16.67
N ARG A 94 -0.83 -6.05 17.58
CA ARG A 94 -2.21 -5.57 17.75
C ARG A 94 -2.71 -4.88 16.47
N PHE A 95 -3.98 -5.13 16.11
CA PHE A 95 -4.66 -4.50 14.98
C PHE A 95 -4.50 -2.96 14.94
N THR A 96 -4.57 -2.30 16.10
CA THR A 96 -4.34 -0.84 16.22
C THR A 96 -3.02 -0.39 15.61
N ARG A 97 -1.96 -1.19 15.74
CA ARG A 97 -0.65 -0.82 15.23
C ARG A 97 -0.56 -1.02 13.70
N ILE A 98 -1.17 -2.09 13.18
CA ILE A 98 -1.31 -2.31 11.73
C ILE A 98 -2.06 -1.12 11.11
N LEU A 99 -3.13 -0.67 11.76
CA LEU A 99 -3.93 0.48 11.33
C LEU A 99 -3.13 1.80 11.36
N ILE A 100 -2.28 2.02 12.37
CA ILE A 100 -1.38 3.20 12.39
C ILE A 100 -0.38 3.14 11.23
N CYS A 101 0.19 1.98 10.95
CA CYS A 101 1.12 1.80 9.83
C CYS A 101 0.42 2.04 8.49
N ASP A 102 -0.79 1.50 8.32
CA ASP A 102 -1.64 1.72 7.13
C ASP A 102 -1.94 3.20 6.91
N ILE A 103 -2.33 3.94 7.96
CA ILE A 103 -2.55 5.38 7.87
C ILE A 103 -1.27 6.11 7.46
N LEU A 104 -0.11 5.79 8.05
CA LEU A 104 1.15 6.45 7.73
C LEU A 104 1.60 6.19 6.29
N VAL A 105 1.47 4.94 5.81
CA VAL A 105 1.77 4.58 4.41
C VAL A 105 0.78 5.27 3.47
N SER A 106 -0.51 5.25 3.80
CA SER A 106 -1.56 5.90 3.02
C SER A 106 -1.32 7.39 2.86
N VAL A 107 -0.94 8.09 3.95
CA VAL A 107 -0.59 9.53 3.90
C VAL A 107 0.54 9.77 2.89
N VAL A 108 1.61 8.96 2.90
CA VAL A 108 2.70 9.08 1.93
C VAL A 108 2.21 8.76 0.50
N GLY A 109 1.36 7.74 0.35
CA GLY A 109 0.75 7.35 -0.92
C GLY A 109 -0.15 8.42 -1.53
N VAL A 110 -0.85 9.21 -0.72
CA VAL A 110 -1.68 10.37 -1.10
C VAL A 110 -0.82 11.54 -1.63
N PHE A 111 0.36 11.75 -1.04
CA PHE A 111 1.29 12.79 -1.51
C PHE A 111 1.99 12.41 -2.83
N LEU A 112 2.14 11.12 -3.14
CA LEU A 112 2.85 10.64 -4.32
C LEU A 112 2.25 11.11 -5.68
N PRO A 113 0.95 10.95 -5.96
CA PRO A 113 0.33 11.47 -7.18
C PRO A 113 0.37 12.99 -7.25
N HIS A 114 0.26 13.68 -6.10
CA HIS A 114 0.41 15.14 -6.03
C HIS A 114 1.81 15.60 -6.46
N LEU A 115 2.86 14.95 -5.95
CA LEU A 115 4.24 15.23 -6.36
C LEU A 115 4.47 14.94 -7.84
N LEU A 116 3.87 13.89 -8.38
CA LEU A 116 3.91 13.54 -9.81
C LEU A 116 3.28 14.63 -10.71
N VAL A 117 2.15 15.19 -10.29
CA VAL A 117 1.46 16.28 -11.00
C VAL A 117 2.24 17.59 -10.88
N TRP A 118 2.76 17.93 -9.70
CA TRP A 118 3.49 19.18 -9.47
C TRP A 118 4.89 19.21 -10.10
N SER A 119 5.61 18.09 -10.08
CA SER A 119 6.99 18.03 -10.58
C SER A 119 7.11 18.00 -12.10
N GLY A 120 5.99 17.92 -12.83
CA GLY A 120 6.00 17.74 -14.28
C GLY A 120 6.55 16.38 -14.71
N LEU A 121 6.79 15.44 -13.78
CA LEU A 121 7.12 14.05 -14.10
C LEU A 121 5.98 13.35 -14.87
N SER A 122 4.76 13.90 -14.82
CA SER A 122 3.66 13.53 -15.72
C SER A 122 3.99 13.73 -17.21
N MET A 123 5.04 14.48 -17.56
CA MET A 123 5.54 14.69 -18.92
C MET A 123 6.65 13.69 -19.31
N VAL A 124 7.05 12.75 -18.43
CA VAL A 124 8.04 11.72 -18.77
C VAL A 124 7.38 10.65 -19.66
N PRO A 125 7.85 10.44 -20.90
CA PRO A 125 7.19 9.58 -21.89
C PRO A 125 7.03 8.11 -21.46
N ALA A 126 7.90 7.62 -20.58
CA ALA A 126 7.85 6.25 -20.08
C ALA A 126 6.58 5.95 -19.25
N ILE A 127 6.06 6.94 -18.52
CA ILE A 127 4.82 6.84 -17.72
C ILE A 127 3.59 7.05 -18.61
N TYR A 128 3.74 7.77 -19.72
CA TYR A 128 2.65 8.14 -20.63
C TYR A 128 2.34 7.09 -21.70
N TRP A 129 3.06 5.97 -21.75
CA TRP A 129 2.88 5.05 -22.87
C TRP A 129 1.51 4.37 -22.90
N HIS A 130 0.68 4.51 -21.84
CA HIS A 130 -0.63 3.84 -21.67
C HIS A 130 -0.57 2.36 -22.09
N THR A 131 0.60 1.74 -21.96
CA THR A 131 0.78 0.33 -22.28
C THR A 131 0.53 -0.46 -21.00
N PRO A 132 -0.16 -1.60 -21.11
CA PRO A 132 -0.39 -2.45 -19.95
C PRO A 132 0.90 -2.88 -19.24
N LEU A 133 2.01 -2.95 -19.99
CA LEU A 133 3.34 -3.25 -19.46
C LEU A 133 3.92 -2.10 -18.62
N SER A 134 3.80 -0.84 -19.08
CA SER A 134 4.24 0.33 -18.30
C SER A 134 3.44 0.47 -17.00
N ASN A 135 2.11 0.33 -17.08
CA ASN A 135 1.23 0.32 -15.91
C ASN A 135 1.61 -0.79 -14.91
N GLY A 136 1.97 -1.97 -15.41
CA GLY A 136 2.50 -3.07 -14.60
C GLY A 136 3.79 -2.74 -13.87
N ILE A 137 4.75 -2.10 -14.54
CA ILE A 137 6.02 -1.68 -13.91
C ILE A 137 5.76 -0.65 -12.82
N VAL A 138 4.93 0.37 -13.10
CA VAL A 138 4.57 1.39 -12.10
C VAL A 138 3.90 0.75 -10.89
N TYR A 139 2.93 -0.14 -11.11
CA TYR A 139 2.24 -0.84 -10.03
C TYR A 139 3.18 -1.72 -9.20
N ALA A 140 4.11 -2.44 -9.85
CA ALA A 140 5.13 -3.23 -9.16
C ALA A 140 6.10 -2.37 -8.33
N CYS A 141 6.48 -1.20 -8.86
CA CYS A 141 7.28 -0.23 -8.12
C CYS A 141 6.52 0.30 -6.90
N VAL A 142 5.22 0.60 -7.02
CA VAL A 142 4.38 1.04 -5.91
C VAL A 142 4.29 -0.05 -4.84
N ILE A 143 4.06 -1.31 -5.22
CA ILE A 143 4.08 -2.45 -4.29
C ILE A 143 5.43 -2.52 -3.54
N ALA A 144 6.55 -2.43 -4.26
CA ALA A 144 7.87 -2.51 -3.64
C ALA A 144 8.14 -1.33 -2.69
N LEU A 145 7.72 -0.12 -3.07
CA LEU A 145 7.83 1.08 -2.24
C LEU A 145 6.97 1.00 -0.99
N ASP A 146 5.71 0.58 -1.11
CA ASP A 146 4.79 0.44 0.03
C ASP A 146 5.25 -0.64 1.00
N ILE A 147 5.75 -1.79 0.49
CA ILE A 147 6.37 -2.82 1.33
C ILE A 147 7.61 -2.26 2.03
N GLY A 148 8.50 -1.56 1.30
CA GLY A 148 9.69 -0.95 1.88
C GLY A 148 9.37 0.10 2.95
N LEU A 149 8.39 0.95 2.69
CA LEU A 149 7.94 2.01 3.59
C LEU A 149 7.29 1.41 4.83
N ALA A 150 6.41 0.43 4.65
CA ALA A 150 5.85 -0.34 5.76
C ALA A 150 6.98 -0.92 6.61
N ALA A 151 8.00 -1.56 6.01
CA ALA A 151 9.14 -2.11 6.74
C ALA A 151 9.87 -1.07 7.60
N ILE A 152 10.10 0.13 7.05
CA ILE A 152 10.76 1.23 7.74
C ILE A 152 9.89 1.75 8.89
N ILE A 153 8.59 1.96 8.67
CA ILE A 153 7.65 2.39 9.70
C ILE A 153 7.56 1.34 10.80
N TYR A 154 7.50 0.06 10.41
CA TYR A 154 7.53 -1.06 11.34
C TYR A 154 8.80 -0.95 12.21
N ARG A 155 10.00 -0.87 11.62
CA ARG A 155 11.25 -0.72 12.37
C ARG A 155 11.31 0.56 13.23
N GLY A 156 10.88 1.70 12.70
CA GLY A 156 10.94 3.01 13.36
C GLY A 156 10.01 3.12 14.57
N LEU A 157 8.86 2.45 14.54
CA LEU A 157 7.96 2.31 15.69
C LEU A 157 8.50 1.35 16.78
N GLY A 158 9.76 0.90 16.66
CA GLY A 158 10.41 0.02 17.63
C GLY A 158 9.93 -1.42 17.57
N TRP A 159 9.31 -1.85 16.46
CA TRP A 159 8.80 -3.21 16.33
C TRP A 159 9.89 -4.27 16.09
N GLY A 160 11.14 -3.91 15.86
CA GLY A 160 12.23 -4.88 15.85
C GLY A 160 12.47 -5.39 17.27
N GLY A 161 12.15 -6.67 17.52
CA GLY A 161 12.71 -7.37 18.66
C GLY A 161 14.21 -7.11 18.69
N LYS A 162 14.76 -6.89 19.89
CA LYS A 162 16.21 -6.79 20.11
C LYS A 162 16.88 -7.81 19.20
N ILE A 163 17.73 -7.35 18.28
CA ILE A 163 18.64 -8.21 17.55
C ILE A 163 19.19 -9.18 18.61
N PRO A 164 19.01 -10.51 18.48
CA PRO A 164 19.59 -11.42 19.45
C PRO A 164 21.07 -11.06 19.48
N ARG A 165 21.53 -10.55 20.62
CA ARG A 165 22.96 -10.39 20.85
C ARG A 165 23.51 -11.81 20.64
N PRO A 166 24.49 -12.03 19.77
CA PRO A 166 25.28 -13.22 19.90
C PRO A 166 25.88 -13.14 21.31
N ASP A 167 25.38 -13.97 22.21
CA ASP A 167 25.96 -14.13 23.54
C ASP A 167 27.40 -14.61 23.31
N ILE A 168 28.35 -13.71 23.61
CA ILE A 168 29.79 -14.00 23.73
C ILE A 168 30.07 -14.06 25.22
#